data_AF-A0A8J2XFN7-F1
#
_entry.id   AF-A0A8J2XFN7-F1
#
_cell.length_a   1.000
_cell.length_b   1.000
_cell.length_c   1.000
_cell.angle_alpha   90.00
_cell.angle_beta   90.00
_cell.angle_gamma   90.00
#
_symmetry.space_group_name_H-M   'P 1'
#
loop_
_entity.id
_entity.type
_entity.pdbx_description
1 polymer ?
#
loop_
_entity_poly.entity_id
_entity_poly.type
_entity_poly.pdbx_seq_one_letter_code
_entity_poly.pdbx_strand_id
1 'polypeptide(L)' 'MEAYSITLADSEPEPEIAIVRSPDTLYLNRHPYPENIYWLIEISDRTLKKDLEVKKIIYANAGIKEY' A
#
# COMPACT_ATOMS: atom_id res chain seq x y z
N MET A 1 9.93 8.56 -10.19
CA MET A 1 10.60 8.33 -8.89
C MET A 1 9.68 7.39 -8.14
N GLU A 2 10.10 6.15 -7.99
CA GLU A 2 9.23 5.04 -7.63
C GLU A 2 8.79 5.17 -6.17
N ALA A 3 7.53 5.56 -5.96
CA ALA A 3 6.92 5.50 -4.63
C ALA A 3 6.55 4.03 -4.37
N TYR A 4 7.49 3.26 -3.81
CA TYR A 4 7.23 1.88 -3.40
C TYR A 4 6.40 1.82 -2.11
N SER A 5 6.57 2.81 -1.24
CA SER A 5 5.96 2.81 0.08
C SER A 5 4.64 3.57 0.11
N ILE A 6 3.77 3.23 1.06
CA ILE A 6 2.53 3.93 1.40
C ILE A 6 2.69 4.47 2.81
N THR A 7 2.41 5.75 3.05
CA THR A 7 2.49 6.31 4.41
C THR A 7 1.19 6.02 5.17
N LEU A 8 1.29 5.20 6.22
CA LEU A 8 0.22 4.94 7.19
C LEU A 8 0.44 5.78 8.46
N ALA A 9 -0.40 5.60 9.48
CA ALA A 9 -0.31 6.37 10.72
C ALA A 9 0.98 6.11 11.53
N ASP A 10 1.52 4.89 11.46
CA ASP A 10 2.62 4.42 12.30
C ASP A 10 3.74 3.69 11.52
N SER A 11 3.59 3.57 10.20
CA SER A 11 4.47 2.76 9.36
C SER A 11 4.44 3.20 7.89
N GLU A 12 5.48 2.82 7.14
CA GLU A 12 5.56 3.01 5.68
C GLU A 12 5.78 1.67 4.97
N PRO A 13 4.77 0.79 4.91
CA PRO A 13 4.89 -0.49 4.21
C PRO A 13 5.08 -0.31 2.71
N GLU A 14 5.83 -1.24 2.12
CA GLU A 14 6.09 -1.36 0.68
C GLU A 14 5.26 -2.51 0.11
N PRO A 15 4.10 -2.25 -0.53
CA PRO A 15 3.42 -3.23 -1.37
C PRO A 15 4.21 -3.52 -2.65
N GLU A 16 4.04 -4.72 -3.21
CA GLU A 16 4.65 -5.04 -4.51
C GLU A 16 4.02 -4.23 -5.65
N ILE A 17 2.69 -4.00 -5.60
CA ILE A 17 1.98 -3.14 -6.54
C ILE A 17 0.89 -2.34 -5.81
N ALA A 18 0.81 -1.04 -6.10
CA ALA A 18 -0.27 -0.17 -5.67
C ALA A 18 -0.87 0.58 -6.87
N ILE A 19 -2.20 0.52 -7.01
CA ILE A 19 -2.94 1.37 -7.95
C ILE A 19 -3.38 2.62 -7.20
N VAL A 20 -2.84 3.77 -7.61
CA VAL A 20 -3.00 5.04 -6.91
C VAL A 20 -3.72 6.08 -7.75
N ARG A 21 -4.26 7.10 -7.09
CA ARG A 21 -4.91 8.24 -7.74
C ARG A 21 -3.93 9.01 -8.63
N SER A 22 -4.31 9.25 -9.88
CA SER A 22 -3.56 10.12 -10.80
C SER A 22 -3.71 11.62 -10.47
N PRO A 23 -2.78 12.49 -10.92
CA PRO A 23 -1.52 12.15 -11.60
C PRO A 23 -0.44 11.66 -10.63
N ASP A 24 0.54 10.92 -11.16
CA ASP A 24 1.73 10.47 -10.43
C ASP A 24 2.54 11.63 -9.83
N THR A 25 2.44 12.82 -10.45
CA THR A 25 3.08 14.05 -9.95
C THR A 25 2.65 14.46 -8.54
N LEU A 26 1.51 13.95 -8.03
CA LEU A 26 1.08 14.14 -6.64
C LEU A 26 2.04 13.52 -5.61
N TYR A 27 2.87 12.55 -6.04
CA TYR A 27 3.73 11.74 -5.17
C TYR A 27 5.22 11.98 -5.42
N LEU A 28 5.59 13.08 -6.07
CA LEU A 28 7.01 13.42 -6.31
C LEU A 28 7.77 13.72 -5.02
N ASN A 29 7.09 14.21 -3.99
CA ASN A 29 7.73 14.64 -2.73
C ASN A 29 7.18 13.90 -1.51
N ARG A 30 6.28 12.92 -1.71
CA ARG A 30 5.68 12.11 -0.65
C ARG A 30 5.11 10.82 -1.21
N HIS A 31 4.95 9.82 -0.35
CA HIS A 31 4.21 8.60 -0.67
C HIS A 31 2.69 8.84 -0.74
N PRO A 32 1.94 7.95 -1.41
CA PRO A 32 0.49 7.91 -1.31
C PRO A 32 0.04 7.66 0.14
N TYR A 33 -1.03 8.33 0.56
CA TYR A 33 -1.77 8.03 1.78
C TYR A 33 -2.90 7.03 1.50
N PRO A 34 -3.51 6.39 2.51
CA PRO A 34 -4.56 5.40 2.30
C PRO A 34 -5.72 5.87 1.40
N GLU A 35 -6.14 7.13 1.54
CA GLU A 35 -7.22 7.72 0.73
C GLU A 35 -6.87 7.92 -0.75
N ASN A 36 -5.60 7.71 -1.11
CA ASN A 36 -5.09 7.78 -2.47
C ASN A 36 -4.98 6.41 -3.13
N ILE A 37 -5.13 5.32 -2.38
CA ILE A 37 -5.03 3.95 -2.86
C ILE A 37 -6.38 3.48 -3.37
N TYR A 38 -6.40 2.95 -4.58
CA TYR A 38 -7.52 2.15 -5.07
C TYR A 38 -7.32 0.70 -4.66
N TRP A 39 -6.26 0.06 -5.15
CA TRP A 39 -5.95 -1.36 -4.91
C TRP A 39 -4.51 -1.55 -4.44
N LEU A 40 -4.32 -2.50 -3.54
CA LEU A 40 -3.01 -3.12 -3.27
C LEU A 40 -3.00 -4.52 -3.86
N ILE A 41 -1.84 -4.97 -4.31
CA ILE A 41 -1.63 -6.33 -4.80
C ILE A 41 -0.31 -6.82 -4.26
N GLU A 42 -0.35 -7.99 -3.62
CA GLU A 42 0.81 -8.61 -2.98
C GLU A 42 1.05 -10.00 -3.56
N ILE A 43 2.28 -10.24 -4.00
CA ILE A 43 2.65 -11.47 -4.69
C ILE A 43 3.41 -12.37 -3.71
N SER A 44 2.71 -13.39 -3.20
CA SER A 44 3.26 -14.29 -2.18
C SER A 44 3.47 -15.71 -2.70
N ASP A 45 4.72 -16.18 -2.62
CA ASP A 45 5.04 -17.61 -2.66
C ASP A 45 5.28 -18.13 -1.24
N ARG A 46 6.31 -17.60 -0.56
CA ARG A 46 6.70 -18.00 0.80
C ARG A 46 6.14 -17.09 1.91
N THR A 47 5.66 -15.90 1.56
CA THR A 47 5.19 -14.87 2.50
C THR A 47 3.68 -14.84 2.70
N LEU A 48 2.94 -15.76 2.05
CA LEU A 48 1.47 -15.76 2.02
C LEU A 48 0.82 -15.59 3.40
N LYS A 49 1.36 -16.28 4.41
CA LYS A 49 0.87 -16.15 5.79
C LYS A 49 1.04 -14.73 6.34
N LYS A 50 2.20 -14.12 6.14
CA LYS A 50 2.47 -12.74 6.57
C LYS A 50 1.56 -11.76 5.83
N ASP A 51 1.35 -11.98 4.54
CA ASP A 51 0.57 -11.06 3.71
C ASP A 51 -0.93 -11.11 4.10
N LEU A 52 -1.48 -12.30 4.32
CA LEU A 52 -2.87 -12.48 4.74
C LEU A 52 -3.16 -12.18 6.22
N GLU A 53 -2.23 -12.46 7.14
CA GLU A 53 -2.45 -12.32 8.59
C GLU A 53 -1.90 -11.02 9.17
N VAL A 54 -0.92 -10.38 8.52
CA VAL A 54 -0.28 -9.15 9.02
C VAL A 54 -0.59 -7.98 8.09
N LYS A 55 -0.12 -8.03 6.84
CA LYS A 55 -0.23 -6.88 5.93
C LYS A 55 -1.67 -6.53 5.62
N LYS A 56 -2.50 -7.52 5.26
CA LYS A 56 -3.94 -7.33 5.01
C LYS A 56 -4.65 -6.62 6.18
N ILE A 57 -4.35 -7.00 7.42
CA ILE A 57 -4.95 -6.39 8.61
C ILE A 57 -4.49 -4.95 8.78
N ILE A 58 -3.18 -4.70 8.59
CA ILE A 58 -2.61 -3.33 8.65
C ILE A 58 -3.28 -2.42 7.62
N TYR A 59 -3.37 -2.86 6.36
CA TYR A 59 -3.99 -2.07 5.30
C TYR A 59 -5.49 -1.85 5.51
N ALA A 60 -6.21 -2.88 5.99
CA ALA A 60 -7.63 -2.75 6.34
C ALA A 60 -7.85 -1.74 7.49
N ASN A 61 -7.01 -1.78 8.51
CA ASN A 61 -7.06 -0.82 9.63
C ASN A 61 -6.75 0.62 9.18
N ALA A 62 -5.91 0.77 8.14
CA ALA A 62 -5.66 2.07 7.51
C ALA A 62 -6.80 2.54 6.59
N GLY A 63 -7.86 1.74 6.43
CA GLY A 63 -9.04 2.10 5.61
C GLY A 63 -8.88 1.81 4.12
N ILE A 64 -7.85 1.07 3.71
CA ILE A 64 -7.66 0.62 2.33
C ILE A 64 -8.65 -0.52 2.07
N LYS A 65 -9.49 -0.35 1.06
CA LYS A 65 -10.67 -1.22 0.86
C LYS A 65 -10.36 -2.50 0.11
N GLU A 66 -9.39 -2.46 -0.80
CA GLU A 66 -9.11 -3.54 -1.75
C GLU A 66 -7.64 -3.98 -1.61
N TYR A 67 -7.45 -5.30 -1.50
CA TYR A 67 -6.18 -5.98 -1.21
C TYR A 67 -6.07 -7.29 -1.99
#